data_AF-D8V3L5-F1
#
_entry.id   AF-D8V3L5-F1
#
_cell.length_a   1.000
_cell.length_b   1.000
_cell.length_c   1.000
_cell.angle_alpha   90.00
_cell.angle_beta   90.00
_cell.angle_gamma   90.00
#
_symmetry.space_group_name_H-M   'P 1'
#
loop_
_entity.id
_entity.type
_entity.pdbx_description
1 polymer ?
#
loop_
_entity_poly.entity_id
_entity_poly.type
_entity_poly.pdbx_seq_one_letter_code
_entity_poly.pdbx_strand_id
1 'polypeptide(L)'
;TRRKKQIIIVDNVIRFCLDEIFKGFFDYDEIAAYAVKLTRDAEYDLSDQLDLSLVDKMSDGLKQRLTAMPVRFVYEREMPAAMISFLKLKLQISSYDAIMPGGRYHNFKDFIGFPNVGRDYLENPKLPALDCRDFDGFVNAFDAIAKQDILLYYPYHKFHHFTELVRQAAFDPAVSAIRINIYRV
;
A
#
# COMPACT_ATOMS: atom_id res chain seq x y z
N THR A 1 8.22 36.63 -9.62
CA THR A 1 6.93 36.32 -10.27
C THR A 1 6.41 34.98 -9.77
N ARG A 2 5.32 34.93 -9.00
CA ARG A 2 4.71 33.65 -8.56
C ARG A 2 4.15 32.92 -9.79
N ARG A 3 4.88 31.94 -10.34
CA ARG A 3 4.34 31.05 -11.38
C ARG A 3 3.18 30.25 -10.78
N LYS A 4 2.04 30.21 -11.47
CA LYS A 4 0.90 29.38 -11.07
C LYS A 4 1.31 27.91 -11.09
N LYS A 5 0.91 27.15 -10.06
CA LYS A 5 1.07 25.70 -9.97
C LYS A 5 -0.33 25.11 -10.12
N GLN A 6 -0.54 24.30 -11.15
CA GLN A 6 -1.83 23.67 -11.44
C GLN A 6 -1.61 22.16 -11.45
N ILE A 7 -2.52 21.43 -10.82
CA ILE A 7 -2.53 19.98 -10.75
C ILE A 7 -3.94 19.49 -11.06
N ILE A 8 -4.03 18.30 -11.61
CA ILE A 8 -5.28 17.63 -11.92
C ILE A 8 -5.18 16.17 -11.45
N ILE A 9 -6.26 15.65 -10.87
CA ILE A 9 -6.36 14.24 -10.47
C ILE A 9 -6.51 13.41 -11.73
N VAL A 10 -5.86 12.24 -11.79
CA VAL A 10 -5.89 11.34 -12.95
C VAL A 10 -7.32 10.98 -13.37
N ASP A 11 -8.22 10.74 -12.41
CA ASP A 11 -9.64 10.50 -12.63
C ASP A 11 -10.30 11.60 -13.48
N ASN A 12 -9.89 12.87 -13.30
CA ASN A 12 -10.43 13.98 -14.07
C ASN A 12 -9.83 14.08 -15.47
N VAL A 13 -8.58 13.64 -15.66
CA VAL A 13 -7.97 13.54 -16.99
C VAL A 13 -8.73 12.50 -17.82
N ILE A 14 -8.98 11.32 -17.25
CA ILE A 14 -9.76 10.27 -17.92
C ILE A 14 -11.16 10.78 -18.27
N ARG A 15 -11.82 11.49 -17.34
CA ARG A 15 -13.16 12.08 -17.57
C ARG A 15 -13.16 13.13 -18.67
N PHE A 16 -12.13 13.97 -18.73
CA PHE A 16 -12.01 14.99 -19.78
C PHE A 16 -11.79 14.35 -21.15
N CYS A 17 -11.04 13.25 -21.21
CA CYS A 17 -10.71 12.53 -22.43
C CYS A 17 -11.71 11.42 -22.79
N LEU A 18 -12.91 11.35 -22.19
CA LEU A 18 -13.89 10.29 -22.50
C LEU A 18 -14.24 10.25 -23.99
N ASP A 19 -14.43 11.42 -24.60
CA ASP A 19 -14.74 11.51 -26.02
C ASP A 19 -13.63 10.90 -26.88
N GLU A 20 -12.37 11.21 -26.58
CA GLU A 20 -11.22 10.68 -27.30
C GLU A 20 -11.07 9.15 -27.15
N ILE A 21 -11.48 8.60 -26.01
CA ILE A 21 -11.41 7.16 -25.74
C ILE A 21 -12.46 6.39 -26.54
N PHE A 22 -13.69 6.92 -26.67
CA PHE A 22 -14.84 6.16 -27.17
C PHE A 22 -15.29 6.51 -28.60
N LYS A 23 -15.03 7.72 -29.10
CA LYS A 23 -15.49 8.16 -30.45
C LYS A 23 -15.00 7.31 -31.62
N GLY A 24 -13.91 6.57 -31.45
CA GLY A 24 -13.38 5.68 -32.50
C GLY A 24 -14.16 4.38 -32.69
N PHE A 25 -15.01 4.02 -31.73
CA PHE A 25 -15.68 2.71 -31.68
C PHE A 25 -17.20 2.80 -31.44
N PHE A 26 -17.70 3.93 -30.92
CA PHE A 26 -19.09 4.07 -30.51
C PHE A 26 -19.64 5.42 -30.98
N ASP A 27 -20.85 5.40 -31.53
CA ASP A 27 -21.67 6.59 -31.74
C ASP A 27 -22.52 6.83 -30.49
N TYR A 28 -22.55 8.08 -30.01
CA TYR A 28 -23.32 8.50 -28.83
C TYR A 28 -23.69 9.98 -28.91
N ASP A 29 -24.83 10.35 -28.31
CA ASP A 29 -25.25 11.74 -28.16
C ASP A 29 -24.63 12.39 -26.91
N GLU A 30 -24.51 11.62 -25.82
CA GLU A 30 -23.96 12.06 -24.54
C GLU A 30 -23.09 10.96 -23.92
N ILE A 31 -22.02 11.36 -23.21
CA ILE A 31 -21.16 10.46 -22.46
C ILE A 31 -20.95 10.95 -21.03
N ALA A 32 -21.15 10.06 -20.07
CA ALA A 32 -20.99 10.34 -18.65
C ALA A 32 -20.17 9.25 -17.98
N ALA A 33 -19.40 9.64 -16.95
CA ALA A 33 -18.62 8.71 -16.13
C ALA A 33 -18.92 8.94 -14.66
N TYR A 34 -18.93 7.85 -13.89
CA TYR A 34 -19.21 7.85 -12.46
C TYR A 34 -18.20 6.97 -11.73
N ALA A 35 -17.60 7.49 -10.67
CA ALA A 35 -16.56 6.76 -9.95
C ALA A 35 -17.18 5.72 -9.01
N VAL A 36 -16.58 4.53 -8.98
CA VAL A 36 -16.95 3.45 -8.05
C VAL A 36 -15.74 2.91 -7.32
N LYS A 37 -15.97 2.37 -6.13
CA LYS A 37 -14.97 1.65 -5.34
C LYS A 37 -15.60 0.44 -4.69
N LEU A 38 -15.04 -0.73 -4.98
CA LEU A 38 -15.39 -1.97 -4.31
C LEU A 38 -14.37 -2.28 -3.21
N THR A 39 -14.86 -2.65 -2.03
CA THR A 39 -14.08 -3.24 -0.95
C THR A 39 -14.60 -4.66 -0.74
N ARG A 40 -13.70 -5.63 -0.82
CA ARG A 40 -14.00 -7.04 -0.54
C ARG A 40 -13.40 -7.41 0.79
N ASP A 41 -13.96 -8.43 1.42
CA ASP A 41 -13.32 -8.98 2.60
C ASP A 41 -11.94 -9.52 2.22
N ALA A 42 -11.04 -9.42 3.18
CA ALA A 42 -9.76 -10.08 3.14
C ALA A 42 -9.78 -11.37 3.98
N GLU A 43 -10.96 -11.85 4.41
CA GLU A 43 -11.09 -13.09 5.19
C GLU A 43 -10.20 -14.17 4.62
N TYR A 44 -9.21 -14.48 5.44
CA TYR A 44 -8.08 -15.31 5.12
C TYR A 44 -8.30 -16.56 5.93
N ASP A 45 -8.83 -17.60 5.29
CA ASP A 45 -9.01 -18.87 5.98
C ASP A 45 -7.65 -19.59 6.04
N LEU A 46 -6.81 -19.13 6.97
CA LEU A 46 -5.49 -19.72 7.27
C LEU A 46 -5.62 -21.12 7.89
N SER A 47 -6.85 -21.56 8.22
CA SER A 47 -7.10 -22.78 8.97
C SER A 47 -6.99 -24.05 8.14
N ASP A 48 -7.26 -24.00 6.83
CA ASP A 48 -7.38 -25.20 5.99
C ASP A 48 -6.08 -25.67 5.29
N GLN A 49 -4.97 -24.93 5.40
CA GLN A 49 -3.75 -25.24 4.65
C GLN A 49 -2.50 -25.18 5.54
N LEU A 50 -2.38 -26.11 6.49
CA LEU A 50 -1.21 -26.21 7.36
C LEU A 50 0.08 -26.58 6.59
N ASP A 51 -0.02 -27.25 5.44
CA ASP A 51 1.10 -27.85 4.72
C ASP A 51 1.84 -26.94 3.72
N LEU A 52 1.33 -25.72 3.45
CA LEU A 52 1.98 -24.79 2.51
C LEU A 52 3.05 -23.92 3.20
N SER A 53 4.09 -23.54 2.45
CA SER A 53 5.06 -22.55 2.94
C SER A 53 4.37 -21.19 3.14
N LEU A 54 4.89 -20.35 4.03
CA LEU A 54 4.30 -19.03 4.30
C LEU A 54 4.19 -18.15 3.04
N VAL A 55 5.14 -18.31 2.11
CA VAL A 55 5.19 -17.59 0.83
C VAL A 55 4.08 -18.06 -0.11
N ASP A 56 3.86 -19.37 -0.19
CA ASP A 56 2.80 -19.95 -1.01
C ASP A 56 1.42 -19.53 -0.51
N LYS A 57 1.22 -19.55 0.82
CA LYS A 57 0.00 -19.04 1.45
C LYS A 57 -0.26 -17.59 1.07
N MET A 58 0.75 -16.71 1.12
CA MET A 58 0.62 -15.28 0.73
C MET A 58 0.20 -15.10 -0.72
N SER A 59 0.82 -15.85 -1.63
CA SER A 59 0.48 -15.81 -3.06
C SER A 59 -0.96 -16.25 -3.31
N ASP A 60 -1.41 -17.31 -2.65
CA ASP A 60 -2.78 -17.80 -2.83
C ASP A 60 -3.83 -16.88 -2.17
N GLY A 61 -3.49 -16.21 -1.06
CA GLY A 61 -4.34 -15.15 -0.47
C GLY A 61 -4.54 -13.94 -1.40
N LEU A 62 -3.51 -13.57 -2.17
CA LEU A 62 -3.65 -12.53 -3.21
C LEU A 62 -4.61 -12.97 -4.33
N LYS A 63 -4.60 -14.24 -4.71
CA LYS A 63 -5.54 -14.81 -5.70
C LYS A 63 -6.96 -14.89 -5.15
N GLN A 64 -7.15 -15.29 -3.89
CA GLN A 64 -8.46 -15.33 -3.24
C GLN A 64 -9.14 -13.96 -3.16
N ARG A 65 -8.39 -12.85 -3.16
CA ARG A 65 -8.96 -11.50 -3.26
C ARG A 65 -9.80 -11.28 -4.53
N LEU A 66 -9.53 -12.04 -5.60
CA LEU A 66 -10.30 -12.01 -6.85
C LEU A 66 -11.64 -12.76 -6.73
N THR A 67 -11.78 -13.69 -5.79
CA THR A 67 -12.98 -14.51 -5.58
C THR A 67 -13.73 -14.21 -4.27
N ALA A 68 -13.14 -13.43 -3.36
CA ALA A 68 -13.73 -13.07 -2.07
C ALA A 68 -15.04 -12.28 -2.21
N MET A 69 -15.94 -12.48 -1.25
CA MET A 69 -17.26 -11.84 -1.26
C MET A 69 -17.13 -10.30 -1.14
N PRO A 70 -17.91 -9.55 -1.93
CA PRO A 70 -17.97 -8.09 -1.79
C PRO A 70 -18.60 -7.70 -0.46
N VAL A 71 -17.94 -6.80 0.28
CA VAL A 71 -18.43 -6.33 1.59
C VAL A 71 -19.00 -4.91 1.48
N ARG A 72 -18.39 -4.08 0.64
CA ARG A 72 -18.80 -2.68 0.50
C ARG A 72 -18.63 -2.16 -0.93
N PHE A 73 -19.69 -1.58 -1.46
CA PHE A 73 -19.71 -0.93 -2.76
C PHE A 73 -20.04 0.55 -2.61
N VAL A 74 -19.09 1.41 -2.97
CA VAL A 74 -19.25 2.86 -2.94
C VAL A 74 -19.32 3.39 -4.36
N TYR A 75 -20.30 4.25 -4.65
CA TYR A 75 -20.51 4.82 -5.97
C TYR A 75 -20.77 6.33 -5.88
N GLU A 76 -20.51 7.07 -6.94
CA GLU A 76 -20.76 8.52 -7.01
C GLU A 76 -22.27 8.83 -6.94
N ARG A 77 -22.66 9.82 -6.12
CA ARG A 77 -24.07 10.17 -5.86
C ARG A 77 -24.93 10.41 -7.11
N GLU A 78 -24.35 10.96 -8.16
CA GLU A 78 -25.07 11.32 -9.40
C GLU A 78 -25.24 10.13 -10.35
N MET A 79 -24.73 8.95 -9.98
CA MET A 79 -24.84 7.75 -10.82
C MET A 79 -26.32 7.36 -11.04
N PRO A 80 -26.76 7.15 -12.30
CA PRO A 80 -28.12 6.72 -12.60
C PRO A 80 -28.48 5.39 -11.92
N ALA A 81 -29.71 5.30 -11.41
CA ALA A 81 -30.21 4.11 -10.72
C ALA A 81 -30.13 2.83 -11.58
N ALA A 82 -30.30 2.96 -12.90
CA ALA A 82 -30.13 1.85 -13.84
C ALA A 82 -28.69 1.28 -13.84
N MET A 83 -27.68 2.15 -13.80
CA MET A 83 -26.27 1.76 -13.74
C MET A 83 -25.92 1.13 -12.39
N ILE A 84 -26.47 1.66 -11.30
CA ILE A 84 -26.32 1.06 -9.96
C ILE A 84 -26.90 -0.36 -9.95
N SER A 85 -28.13 -0.54 -10.45
CA SER A 85 -28.78 -1.85 -10.52
C SER A 85 -28.01 -2.83 -11.40
N PHE A 86 -27.50 -2.37 -12.54
CA PHE A 86 -26.65 -3.17 -13.42
C PHE A 86 -25.37 -3.64 -12.71
N LEU A 87 -24.66 -2.73 -12.02
CA LEU A 87 -23.45 -3.05 -11.28
C LEU A 87 -23.73 -3.99 -10.10
N LYS A 88 -24.83 -3.81 -9.37
CA LYS A 88 -25.26 -4.73 -8.30
C LYS A 88 -25.44 -6.16 -8.81
N LEU A 89 -26.13 -6.31 -9.95
CA LEU A 89 -26.36 -7.60 -10.58
C LEU A 89 -25.04 -8.25 -11.03
N LYS A 90 -24.17 -7.48 -11.70
CA LYS A 90 -22.90 -7.99 -12.22
C LYS A 90 -21.86 -8.30 -11.16
N LEU A 91 -21.85 -7.54 -10.07
CA LEU A 91 -20.93 -7.74 -8.94
C LEU A 91 -21.49 -8.71 -7.90
N GLN A 92 -22.67 -9.30 -8.13
CA GLN A 92 -23.35 -10.23 -7.22
C GLN A 92 -23.48 -9.67 -5.80
N ILE A 93 -23.77 -8.38 -5.70
CA ILE A 93 -23.90 -7.69 -4.41
C ILE A 93 -25.21 -8.11 -3.78
N SER A 94 -25.13 -8.73 -2.60
CA SER A 94 -26.27 -9.19 -1.84
C SER A 94 -27.00 -8.03 -1.17
N SER A 95 -28.24 -8.24 -0.71
CA SER A 95 -28.98 -7.25 0.07
C SER A 95 -28.34 -6.93 1.43
N TYR A 96 -27.42 -7.78 1.90
CA TYR A 96 -26.70 -7.61 3.16
C TYR A 96 -25.43 -6.78 3.01
N ASP A 97 -24.96 -6.53 1.78
CA ASP A 97 -23.73 -5.81 1.51
C ASP A 97 -23.94 -4.30 1.61
N ALA A 98 -22.94 -3.59 2.15
CA ALA A 98 -23.03 -2.15 2.35
C ALA A 98 -22.89 -1.39 1.02
N ILE A 99 -24.02 -0.96 0.46
CA ILE A 99 -24.09 -0.10 -0.72
C ILE A 99 -24.24 1.36 -0.28
N MET A 100 -23.25 2.19 -0.58
CA MET A 100 -23.22 3.58 -0.08
C MET A 100 -22.95 4.60 -1.19
N PRO A 101 -23.76 5.66 -1.30
CA PRO A 101 -23.44 6.78 -2.16
C PRO A 101 -22.31 7.62 -1.55
N GLY A 102 -21.24 7.80 -2.30
CA GLY A 102 -20.04 8.54 -1.94
C GLY A 102 -19.80 9.77 -2.82
N GLY A 103 -18.73 10.49 -2.51
CA GLY A 103 -18.24 11.57 -3.36
C GLY A 103 -17.61 11.06 -4.65
N ARG A 104 -17.14 11.99 -5.48
CA ARG A 104 -16.49 11.67 -6.77
C ARG A 104 -15.15 10.96 -6.64
N TYR A 105 -14.43 11.16 -5.54
CA TYR A 105 -13.10 10.58 -5.31
C TYR A 105 -13.16 9.64 -4.10
N HIS A 106 -12.59 8.43 -4.23
CA HIS A 106 -12.73 7.38 -3.19
C HIS A 106 -11.39 6.95 -2.55
N ASN A 107 -10.28 6.99 -3.28
CA ASN A 107 -8.96 6.52 -2.82
C ASN A 107 -8.13 7.65 -2.19
N PHE A 108 -8.65 8.29 -1.14
CA PHE A 108 -7.91 9.35 -0.44
C PHE A 108 -6.58 8.91 0.21
N LYS A 109 -6.34 7.60 0.35
CA LYS A 109 -5.03 7.06 0.74
C LYS A 109 -3.91 7.50 -0.21
N ASP A 110 -4.23 7.81 -1.46
CA ASP A 110 -3.25 8.22 -2.47
C ASP A 110 -2.64 9.59 -2.12
N PHE A 111 -3.29 10.37 -1.25
CA PHE A 111 -2.74 11.61 -0.71
C PHE A 111 -1.56 11.41 0.24
N ILE A 112 -1.31 10.19 0.72
CA ILE A 112 -0.07 9.88 1.47
C ILE A 112 1.16 10.14 0.59
N GLY A 113 1.06 9.85 -0.72
CA GLY A 113 2.11 10.12 -1.71
C GLY A 113 1.91 11.44 -2.47
N PHE A 114 1.14 12.39 -1.91
CA PHE A 114 0.84 13.64 -2.61
C PHE A 114 2.12 14.46 -2.83
N PRO A 115 2.36 14.98 -4.05
CA PRO A 115 3.60 15.68 -4.35
C PRO A 115 3.61 17.10 -3.76
N ASN A 116 4.74 17.50 -3.16
CA ASN A 116 4.96 18.90 -2.82
C ASN A 116 5.31 19.72 -4.07
N VAL A 117 4.35 20.53 -4.52
CA VAL A 117 4.50 21.43 -5.68
C VAL A 117 5.02 22.83 -5.32
N GLY A 118 5.28 23.07 -4.03
CA GLY A 118 5.60 24.37 -3.46
C GLY A 118 7.06 24.49 -3.00
N ARG A 119 7.23 24.93 -1.75
CA ARG A 119 8.54 25.13 -1.11
C ARG A 119 8.77 24.03 -0.08
N ASP A 120 10.02 23.80 0.28
CA ASP A 120 10.42 22.70 1.17
C ASP A 120 9.78 22.77 2.56
N TYR A 121 9.46 23.96 3.08
CA TYR A 121 8.79 24.11 4.39
C TYR A 121 7.35 23.56 4.43
N LEU A 122 6.77 23.18 3.29
CA LEU A 122 5.47 22.52 3.23
C LEU A 122 5.56 21.04 3.62
N GLU A 123 6.78 20.51 3.73
CA GLU A 123 7.05 19.17 4.22
C GLU A 123 7.76 19.23 5.59
N ASN A 124 7.58 18.17 6.37
CA ASN A 124 8.36 17.99 7.58
C ASN A 124 9.82 17.74 7.20
N PRO A 125 10.79 18.40 7.85
CA PRO A 125 12.20 18.13 7.59
C PRO A 125 12.52 16.68 7.97
N LYS A 126 13.34 16.02 7.15
CA LYS A 126 13.82 14.67 7.45
C LYS A 126 14.71 14.73 8.69
N LEU A 127 14.40 13.88 9.68
CA LEU A 127 15.28 13.65 10.82
C LEU A 127 16.28 12.56 10.45
N PRO A 128 17.58 12.88 10.29
CA PRO A 128 18.57 11.86 9.99
C PRO A 128 18.70 10.89 11.16
N ALA A 129 18.60 9.60 10.86
CA ALA A 129 18.84 8.57 11.85
C ALA A 129 20.33 8.55 12.27
N LEU A 130 20.57 8.40 13.56
CA LEU A 130 21.86 8.45 14.21
C LEU A 130 22.57 7.09 14.17
N ASP A 131 23.89 7.12 14.14
CA ASP A 131 24.71 5.95 14.44
C ASP A 131 24.75 5.74 15.96
N CYS A 132 24.73 4.48 16.40
CA CYS A 132 24.85 4.13 17.80
C CYS A 132 26.33 4.04 18.15
N ARG A 133 26.78 4.91 19.06
CA ARG A 133 28.19 4.99 19.47
C ARG A 133 28.70 3.74 20.17
N ASP A 134 27.80 2.88 20.65
CA ASP A 134 28.18 1.65 21.34
C ASP A 134 28.82 0.63 20.38
N PHE A 135 28.67 0.80 19.07
CA PHE A 135 29.40 0.03 18.05
C PHE A 135 30.76 0.65 17.67
N ASP A 136 31.03 1.89 18.07
CA ASP A 136 32.26 2.59 17.67
C ASP A 136 33.48 1.99 18.38
N GLY A 137 34.59 1.86 17.64
CA GLY A 137 35.86 1.36 18.17
C GLY A 137 35.95 -0.17 18.29
N PHE A 138 34.94 -0.90 17.85
CA PHE A 138 34.96 -2.36 17.71
C PHE A 138 35.18 -2.76 16.25
N VAL A 139 35.85 -3.90 16.04
CA VAL A 139 36.16 -4.41 14.69
C VAL A 139 34.93 -5.04 14.04
N ASN A 140 34.08 -5.68 14.85
CA ASN A 140 32.85 -6.32 14.42
C ASN A 140 31.71 -6.03 15.43
N ALA A 141 30.47 -6.28 15.02
CA ALA A 141 29.31 -6.04 15.87
C ALA A 141 29.23 -7.01 17.07
N PHE A 142 29.83 -8.20 16.96
CA PHE A 142 29.84 -9.19 18.03
C PHE A 142 30.65 -8.72 19.24
N ASP A 143 31.82 -8.11 19.02
CA ASP A 143 32.68 -7.58 20.07
C ASP A 143 32.00 -6.44 20.84
N ALA A 144 31.26 -5.59 20.13
CA ALA A 144 30.48 -4.51 20.74
C ALA A 144 29.39 -5.05 21.67
N ILE A 145 28.62 -6.04 21.20
CA ILE A 145 27.55 -6.69 21.96
C ILE A 145 28.11 -7.52 23.12
N ALA A 146 29.26 -8.18 22.93
CA ALA A 146 29.91 -8.96 23.98
C ALA A 146 30.39 -8.09 25.15
N LYS A 147 30.72 -6.82 24.89
CA LYS A 147 31.16 -5.89 25.93
C LYS A 147 30.00 -5.29 26.74
N GLN A 148 28.86 -5.03 26.12
CA GLN A 148 27.65 -4.52 26.80
C GLN A 148 26.39 -4.75 25.95
N ASP A 149 25.23 -4.83 26.61
CA ASP A 149 23.94 -4.83 25.93
C ASP A 149 23.72 -3.50 25.17
N ILE A 150 23.26 -3.60 23.91
CA ILE A 150 23.03 -2.45 23.04
C ILE A 150 21.54 -2.31 22.72
N LEU A 151 20.97 -1.14 23.01
CA LEU A 151 19.58 -0.81 22.71
C LEU A 151 19.49 0.17 21.52
N LEU A 152 18.84 -0.26 20.44
CA LEU A 152 18.55 0.58 19.28
C LEU A 152 17.08 1.02 19.30
N TYR A 153 16.86 2.34 19.23
CA TYR A 153 15.52 2.92 19.18
C TYR A 153 15.22 3.53 17.81
N TYR A 154 14.27 2.94 17.07
CA TYR A 154 13.87 3.37 15.73
C TYR A 154 12.67 4.34 15.80
N PRO A 155 12.57 5.33 14.89
CA PRO A 155 13.42 5.61 13.72
C PRO A 155 14.66 6.49 14.03
N TYR A 156 14.99 6.71 15.30
CA TYR A 156 16.08 7.60 15.72
C TYR A 156 17.47 7.03 15.44
N HIS A 157 17.64 5.71 15.51
CA HIS A 157 18.86 5.02 15.13
C HIS A 157 18.74 4.40 13.73
N LYS A 158 19.87 4.21 13.05
CA LYS A 158 19.89 3.52 11.76
C LYS A 158 19.61 2.03 11.94
N PHE A 159 18.69 1.49 11.13
CA PHE A 159 18.45 0.04 11.04
C PHE A 159 19.66 -0.74 10.46
N HIS A 160 20.62 -0.02 9.88
CA HIS A 160 21.82 -0.59 9.30
C HIS A 160 22.62 -1.46 10.28
N HIS A 161 22.69 -1.09 11.56
CA HIS A 161 23.39 -1.87 12.60
C HIS A 161 22.90 -3.32 12.67
N PHE A 162 21.58 -3.52 12.59
CA PHE A 162 21.00 -4.86 12.57
C PHE A 162 21.32 -5.60 11.26
N THR A 163 21.15 -4.94 10.11
CA THR A 163 21.46 -5.57 8.82
C THR A 163 22.95 -5.93 8.69
N GLU A 164 23.82 -5.13 9.28
CA GLU A 164 25.26 -5.33 9.27
C GLU A 164 25.67 -6.49 10.19
N LEU A 165 25.05 -6.61 11.37
CA LEU A 165 25.21 -7.78 12.25
C LEU A 165 24.81 -9.07 11.53
N VAL A 166 23.64 -9.09 10.87
CA VAL A 166 23.19 -10.26 10.11
C VAL A 166 24.11 -10.55 8.93
N ARG A 167 24.59 -9.50 8.24
CA ARG A 167 25.55 -9.64 7.14
C ARG A 167 26.87 -10.25 7.61
N GLN A 168 27.45 -9.76 8.70
CA GLN A 168 28.67 -10.30 9.31
C GLN A 168 28.47 -11.77 9.73
N ALA A 169 27.35 -12.06 10.39
CA ALA A 169 27.00 -13.41 10.80
C ALA A 169 26.91 -14.41 9.63
N ALA A 170 26.56 -13.95 8.42
CA ALA A 170 26.40 -14.81 7.26
C ALA A 170 27.71 -15.35 6.67
N PHE A 171 28.86 -14.74 6.97
CA PHE A 171 30.16 -15.18 6.43
C PHE A 171 31.25 -15.35 7.50
N ASP A 172 31.00 -14.99 8.76
CA ASP A 172 31.94 -15.23 9.86
C ASP A 172 32.11 -16.74 10.10
N PRO A 173 33.33 -17.32 9.95
CA PRO A 173 33.59 -18.74 10.18
C PRO A 173 33.29 -19.22 11.61
N ALA A 174 33.23 -18.31 12.59
CA ALA A 174 32.91 -18.63 13.98
C ALA A 174 31.40 -18.82 14.22
N VAL A 175 30.53 -18.37 13.30
CA VAL A 175 29.08 -18.49 13.43
C VAL A 175 28.62 -19.87 12.94
N SER A 176 28.01 -20.64 13.84
CA SER A 176 27.54 -22.01 13.54
C SER A 176 26.08 -22.06 13.06
N ALA A 177 25.23 -21.15 13.52
CA ALA A 177 23.82 -21.10 13.16
C ALA A 177 23.24 -19.69 13.33
N ILE A 178 22.27 -19.33 12.47
CA ILE A 178 21.48 -18.11 12.57
C ILE A 178 20.01 -18.51 12.66
N ARG A 179 19.31 -18.00 13.67
CA ARG A 179 17.86 -18.18 13.82
C ARG A 179 17.20 -16.81 13.88
N ILE A 180 16.26 -16.56 12.98
CA ILE A 180 15.54 -15.29 12.88
C ILE A 180 14.07 -15.58 12.58
N ASN A 181 13.17 -14.81 13.20
CA ASN A 181 11.75 -14.86 12.90
C ASN A 181 11.44 -13.85 11.79
N ILE A 182 10.77 -14.30 10.73
CA ILE A 182 10.32 -13.47 9.62
C ILE A 182 8.80 -13.42 9.64
N TYR A 183 8.25 -12.20 9.69
CA TYR A 183 6.79 -12.00 9.69
C TYR A 183 6.35 -11.21 8.46
N ARG A 184 6.76 -9.95 8.38
CA ARG A 184 6.57 -9.05 7.24
C ARG A 184 7.83 -8.20 7.13
N VAL A 185 8.63 -8.49 6.11
CA VAL A 185 9.91 -7.84 5.81
C VAL A 185 9.86 -7.18 4.46
#